data_AF-A0A9E4LEA8-F1
#
_entry.id   AF-A0A9E4LEA8-F1
#
_cell.length_a   1.000
_cell.length_b   1.000
_cell.length_c   1.000
_cell.angle_alpha   90.00
_cell.angle_beta   90.00
_cell.angle_gamma   90.00
#
_symmetry.space_group_name_H-M   'P 1'
#
loop_
_entity.id
_entity.type
_entity.pdbx_description
1 polymer ?
#
loop_
_entity_poly.entity_id
_entity_poly.type
_entity_poly.pdbx_seq_one_letter_code
_entity_poly.pdbx_strand_id
1 'polypeptide(L)'
;MPRPNQVIPGHETSARDPARADWMRALADQFATVRQRHPDDELMLVFDIDGTILDMRHMIRHVLVDYDRVHQTRHFVGLRIEDITVHENHVDRFLAELPMPEAERREILDWYRRHCWSSQAVVAAHRPYRGVMEVIRWFMLQPRTHVGIVTGRPQSIREDTLRSLNALGRQYRIHFSDHLLEMNRKGWEQGVTEHKAAALRRFIERGFRIFAAVDNEPENIAAMLEADEEGEVLFLHADTIFVSRARAIPRTVSGKQYNLINLIPEHDIQQRVSLVWHGINDRGNLRQFLGSPVQWGECDVRCDPLQRLVLRHDSFEQTPWRRGENCPELDWLLAEIDRAGKSIKLDLKEGGGMIGWVLDCLARTELDDGRLWFNGDIETLREAGFRRLAAARPRAVIQCPVDFLAPMIAALPAEAERTLARLQDWGIGRFSIGWRTPDRHLLFEHMDQWGYEVNLYDVPDLESFLRAALMLPRSLTADFNFPAWQYYGRGSGQEHAYHDYRLYLEIA
;
A
#
# COMPACT_ATOMS: atom_id res chain seq x y z
N MET A 1 -31.41 41.31 28.95
CA MET A 1 -31.69 40.73 27.63
C MET A 1 -30.50 39.85 27.22
N PRO A 2 -30.62 38.52 27.38
CA PRO A 2 -29.59 37.58 26.95
C PRO A 2 -29.77 37.22 25.47
N ARG A 3 -28.64 37.04 24.76
CA ARG A 3 -28.59 36.67 23.34
C ARG A 3 -29.03 35.21 23.17
N PRO A 4 -29.75 34.86 22.08
CA PRO A 4 -30.22 33.50 21.85
C PRO A 4 -29.09 32.57 21.40
N ASN A 5 -29.17 31.32 21.87
CA ASN A 5 -28.31 30.19 21.56
C ASN A 5 -28.10 30.01 20.05
N GLN A 6 -26.84 29.96 19.63
CA GLN A 6 -26.46 29.34 18.36
C GLN A 6 -26.51 27.81 18.54
N VAL A 7 -27.47 27.20 17.85
CA VAL A 7 -27.54 25.76 17.63
C VAL A 7 -26.40 25.38 16.70
N ILE A 8 -25.40 24.65 17.20
CA ILE A 8 -24.40 23.97 16.38
C ILE A 8 -25.11 22.76 15.75
N PRO A 9 -25.16 22.62 14.41
CA PRO A 9 -25.72 21.43 13.78
C PRO A 9 -24.87 20.21 14.17
N GLY A 10 -25.54 19.19 14.67
CA GLY A 10 -24.93 17.98 15.18
C GLY A 10 -24.02 17.32 14.15
N HIS A 11 -22.88 16.84 14.64
CA HIS A 11 -22.21 15.69 14.08
C HIS A 11 -23.21 14.54 14.05
N GLU A 12 -23.76 14.25 12.88
CA GLU A 12 -24.27 12.92 12.58
C GLU A 12 -23.07 11.98 12.61
N THR A 13 -22.74 11.48 13.80
CA THR A 13 -22.08 10.20 13.94
C THR A 13 -22.99 9.18 13.28
N SER A 14 -22.73 8.85 12.02
CA SER A 14 -23.33 7.69 11.38
C SER A 14 -22.89 6.47 12.19
N ALA A 15 -23.74 6.05 13.12
CA ALA A 15 -23.66 4.73 13.70
C ALA A 15 -23.60 3.75 12.53
N ARG A 16 -22.47 3.03 12.43
CA ARG A 16 -22.26 2.01 11.40
C ARG A 16 -23.43 1.04 11.49
N ASP A 17 -24.23 0.98 10.44
CA ASP A 17 -25.20 -0.08 10.23
C ASP A 17 -24.42 -1.42 10.18
N PRO A 18 -24.59 -2.33 11.16
CA PRO A 18 -23.82 -3.56 11.25
C PRO A 18 -24.28 -4.65 10.26
N ALA A 19 -25.23 -4.35 9.35
CA ALA A 19 -25.86 -5.33 8.46
C ALA A 19 -25.42 -5.28 6.98
N ARG A 20 -24.56 -4.34 6.56
CA ARG A 20 -23.86 -4.44 5.26
C ARG A 20 -22.51 -5.10 5.47
N ALA A 21 -22.40 -6.38 5.09
CA ALA A 21 -21.11 -7.06 5.05
C ALA A 21 -20.11 -6.22 4.26
N ASP A 22 -18.94 -5.94 4.86
CA ASP A 22 -17.87 -5.25 4.16
C ASP A 22 -17.46 -6.09 2.94
N TRP A 23 -17.59 -5.51 1.75
CA TRP A 23 -17.38 -6.24 0.49
C TRP A 23 -15.95 -6.77 0.30
N MET A 24 -14.93 -6.16 0.94
CA MET A 24 -13.57 -6.68 0.91
C MET A 24 -13.39 -7.85 1.86
N ARG A 25 -14.09 -7.84 3.01
CA ARG A 25 -14.16 -9.01 3.88
C ARG A 25 -14.89 -10.17 3.21
N ALA A 26 -16.01 -9.91 2.54
CA ALA A 26 -16.74 -10.92 1.77
C ALA A 26 -15.85 -11.53 0.66
N LEU A 27 -15.06 -10.70 -0.02
CA LEU A 27 -14.09 -11.15 -1.02
C LEU A 27 -12.98 -12.04 -0.40
N ALA A 28 -12.43 -11.66 0.75
CA ALA A 28 -11.44 -12.47 1.47
C ALA A 28 -12.02 -13.83 1.91
N ASP A 29 -13.21 -13.82 2.52
CA ASP A 29 -13.89 -15.01 3.02
C ASP A 29 -14.23 -15.99 1.88
N GLN A 30 -14.68 -15.45 0.74
CA GLN A 30 -14.93 -16.23 -0.47
C GLN A 30 -13.65 -16.87 -1.00
N PHE A 31 -12.56 -16.10 -1.11
CA PHE A 31 -11.29 -16.64 -1.56
C PHE A 31 -10.80 -17.77 -0.66
N ALA A 32 -10.82 -17.57 0.66
CA ALA A 32 -10.42 -18.58 1.63
C ALA A 32 -11.29 -19.84 1.52
N THR A 33 -12.60 -19.69 1.39
CA THR A 33 -13.55 -20.80 1.24
C THR A 33 -13.29 -21.61 -0.03
N VAL A 34 -13.11 -20.96 -1.18
CA VAL A 34 -12.87 -21.64 -2.45
C VAL A 34 -11.48 -22.29 -2.48
N ARG A 35 -10.43 -21.62 -1.97
CA ARG A 35 -9.09 -22.21 -1.87
C ARG A 35 -9.06 -23.43 -0.95
N GLN A 36 -9.85 -23.43 0.13
CA GLN A 36 -9.95 -24.60 1.01
C GLN A 36 -10.62 -25.79 0.32
N ARG A 37 -11.66 -25.53 -0.51
CA ARG A 37 -12.38 -26.58 -1.25
C ARG A 37 -11.58 -27.11 -2.44
N HIS A 38 -10.84 -26.23 -3.10
CA HIS A 38 -10.09 -26.51 -4.33
C HIS A 38 -8.63 -26.08 -4.16
N PRO A 39 -7.85 -26.81 -3.34
CA PRO A 39 -6.47 -26.44 -3.02
C PRO A 39 -5.57 -26.43 -4.25
N ASP A 40 -5.87 -27.27 -5.23
CA ASP A 40 -5.06 -27.50 -6.42
C ASP A 40 -5.62 -26.86 -7.70
N ASP A 41 -6.61 -25.98 -7.61
CA ASP A 41 -7.15 -25.31 -8.78
C ASP A 41 -6.44 -23.97 -9.03
N GLU A 42 -6.39 -23.57 -10.30
CA GLU A 42 -5.97 -22.22 -10.72
C GLU A 42 -7.13 -21.25 -10.50
N LEU A 43 -7.11 -20.53 -9.37
CA LEU A 43 -8.18 -19.61 -9.00
C LEU A 43 -8.08 -18.29 -9.78
N MET A 44 -9.22 -17.68 -10.09
CA MET A 44 -9.27 -16.41 -10.80
C MET A 44 -10.23 -15.41 -10.18
N LEU A 45 -9.73 -14.18 -9.99
CA LEU A 45 -10.52 -12.98 -9.71
C LEU A 45 -10.67 -12.19 -11.02
N VAL A 46 -11.90 -11.87 -11.40
CA VAL A 46 -12.18 -11.13 -12.64
C VAL A 46 -12.53 -9.68 -12.32
N PHE A 47 -11.95 -8.73 -13.05
CA PHE A 47 -12.24 -7.30 -12.95
C PHE A 47 -12.70 -6.71 -14.29
N ASP A 48 -13.69 -5.82 -14.25
CA ASP A 48 -13.81 -4.78 -15.26
C ASP A 48 -12.74 -3.68 -15.07
N ILE A 49 -12.49 -2.91 -16.13
CA ILE A 49 -11.58 -1.77 -16.12
C ILE A 49 -12.33 -0.50 -15.69
N ASP A 50 -13.31 -0.08 -16.47
CA ASP A 50 -13.92 1.25 -16.38
C ASP A 50 -14.87 1.31 -15.18
N GLY A 51 -14.75 2.35 -14.35
CA GLY A 51 -15.57 2.47 -13.13
C GLY A 51 -15.25 1.44 -12.03
N THR A 52 -14.35 0.49 -12.27
CA THR A 52 -13.97 -0.55 -11.30
C THR A 52 -12.50 -0.45 -10.91
N ILE A 53 -11.58 -0.57 -11.88
CA ILE A 53 -10.15 -0.31 -11.69
C ILE A 53 -9.87 1.19 -11.88
N LEU A 54 -10.35 1.76 -12.98
CA LEU A 54 -10.06 3.12 -13.40
C LEU A 54 -11.19 4.09 -13.06
N ASP A 55 -10.83 5.21 -12.46
CA ASP A 55 -11.74 6.31 -12.20
C ASP A 55 -11.83 7.23 -13.42
N MET A 56 -12.92 7.05 -14.18
CA MET A 56 -13.15 7.71 -15.47
C MET A 56 -13.32 9.23 -15.36
N ARG A 57 -13.59 9.75 -14.15
CA ARG A 57 -13.69 11.20 -13.92
C ARG A 57 -12.39 11.92 -14.24
N HIS A 58 -11.24 11.27 -14.03
CA HIS A 58 -9.95 11.85 -14.39
C HIS A 58 -9.77 12.00 -15.90
N MET A 59 -10.25 11.02 -16.68
CA MET A 59 -10.28 11.10 -18.13
C MET A 59 -11.20 12.23 -18.61
N ILE A 60 -12.42 12.31 -18.08
CA ILE A 60 -13.37 13.38 -18.40
C ILE A 60 -12.74 14.75 -18.15
N ARG A 61 -12.21 14.96 -16.94
CA ARG A 61 -11.54 16.21 -16.57
C ARG A 61 -10.39 16.54 -17.52
N HIS A 62 -9.53 15.56 -17.83
CA HIS A 62 -8.36 15.78 -18.68
C HIS A 62 -8.77 16.29 -20.06
N VAL A 63 -9.75 15.65 -20.70
CA VAL A 63 -10.19 16.00 -22.06
C VAL A 63 -10.87 17.37 -22.09
N LEU A 64 -11.67 17.70 -21.07
CA LEU A 64 -12.33 19.00 -20.96
C LEU A 64 -11.32 20.13 -20.70
N VAL A 65 -10.34 19.93 -19.83
CA VAL A 65 -9.27 20.91 -19.61
C VAL A 65 -8.36 21.03 -20.84
N ASP A 66 -8.18 19.95 -21.59
CA ASP A 66 -7.43 19.98 -22.84
C ASP A 66 -8.14 20.80 -23.93
N TYR A 67 -9.48 20.74 -23.98
CA TYR A 67 -10.26 21.63 -24.84
C TYR A 67 -9.94 23.10 -24.55
N ASP A 68 -9.98 23.51 -23.28
CA ASP A 68 -9.63 24.88 -22.87
C ASP A 68 -8.21 25.27 -23.32
N ARG A 69 -7.26 24.35 -23.21
CA ARG A 69 -5.88 24.57 -23.63
C ARG A 69 -5.75 24.78 -25.13
N VAL A 70 -6.41 23.94 -25.94
CA VAL A 70 -6.32 23.96 -27.40
C VAL A 70 -7.10 25.13 -28.00
N HIS A 71 -8.30 25.39 -27.49
CA HIS A 71 -9.20 26.43 -27.99
C HIS A 71 -9.01 27.78 -27.29
N GLN A 72 -8.07 27.87 -26.34
CA GLN A 72 -7.79 29.07 -25.54
C GLN A 72 -9.01 29.60 -24.78
N THR A 73 -9.88 28.70 -24.33
CA THR A 73 -11.05 29.01 -23.51
C THR A 73 -10.73 28.82 -22.01
N ARG A 74 -11.69 29.14 -21.14
CA ARG A 74 -11.53 29.05 -19.67
C ARG A 74 -12.73 28.39 -18.99
N HIS A 75 -13.45 27.54 -19.71
CA HIS A 75 -14.72 26.96 -19.29
C HIS A 75 -14.57 25.99 -18.11
N PHE A 76 -13.43 25.31 -18.01
CA PHE A 76 -13.13 24.25 -17.05
C PHE A 76 -12.01 24.64 -16.09
N VAL A 77 -11.68 25.93 -15.98
CA VAL A 77 -10.71 26.43 -15.00
C VAL A 77 -11.22 26.14 -13.58
N GLY A 78 -10.44 25.39 -12.82
CA GLY A 78 -10.78 25.02 -11.45
C GLY A 78 -11.68 23.78 -11.33
N LEU A 79 -12.05 23.14 -12.44
CA LEU A 79 -12.80 21.88 -12.43
C LEU A 79 -12.07 20.84 -11.57
N ARG A 80 -12.76 20.30 -10.57
CA ARG A 80 -12.28 19.24 -9.70
C ARG A 80 -12.89 17.89 -10.11
N ILE A 81 -12.36 16.81 -9.57
CA ILE A 81 -12.83 15.45 -9.88
C ILE A 81 -14.20 15.22 -9.23
N GLU A 82 -14.43 15.82 -8.06
CA GLU A 82 -15.67 15.72 -7.30
C GLU A 82 -16.86 16.40 -7.99
N ASP A 83 -16.59 17.35 -8.88
CA ASP A 83 -17.61 18.04 -9.68
C ASP A 83 -18.17 17.15 -10.80
N ILE A 84 -17.46 16.08 -11.16
CA ILE A 84 -17.86 15.15 -12.22
C ILE A 84 -18.65 14.01 -11.60
N THR A 85 -19.97 14.07 -11.77
CA THR A 85 -20.94 13.11 -11.21
C THR A 85 -21.57 12.20 -12.26
N VAL A 86 -21.14 12.33 -13.52
CA VAL A 86 -21.69 11.60 -14.67
C VAL A 86 -20.74 10.53 -15.18
N HIS A 87 -21.32 9.50 -15.80
CA HIS A 87 -20.59 8.48 -16.54
C HIS A 87 -19.91 9.08 -17.78
N GLU A 88 -18.81 8.51 -18.25
CA GLU A 88 -18.04 9.00 -19.39
C GLU A 88 -18.84 9.08 -20.70
N ASN A 89 -19.93 8.33 -20.82
CA ASN A 89 -20.83 8.36 -21.98
C ASN A 89 -21.95 9.39 -21.84
N HIS A 90 -22.08 10.05 -20.68
CA HIS A 90 -23.13 11.03 -20.35
C HIS A 90 -22.56 12.42 -20.04
N VAL A 91 -21.40 12.77 -20.61
CA VAL A 91 -20.79 14.10 -20.44
C VAL A 91 -21.67 15.23 -20.98
N ASP A 92 -22.57 14.94 -21.93
CA ASP A 92 -23.60 15.87 -22.38
C ASP A 92 -24.48 16.40 -21.22
N ARG A 93 -24.82 15.54 -20.26
CA ARG A 93 -25.61 15.95 -19.08
C ARG A 93 -24.82 16.89 -18.17
N PHE A 94 -23.54 16.60 -17.96
CA PHE A 94 -22.65 17.48 -17.20
C PHE A 94 -22.50 18.86 -17.88
N LEU A 95 -22.30 18.88 -19.21
CA LEU A 95 -22.23 20.14 -19.97
C LEU A 95 -23.55 20.91 -19.93
N ALA A 96 -24.69 20.22 -19.86
CA ALA A 96 -26.00 20.87 -19.79
C ALA A 96 -26.21 21.70 -18.51
N GLU A 97 -25.53 21.34 -17.41
CA GLU A 97 -25.58 22.05 -16.13
C GLU A 97 -24.70 23.31 -16.10
N LEU A 98 -23.75 23.44 -17.03
CA LEU A 98 -22.88 24.60 -17.11
C LEU A 98 -23.56 25.80 -17.78
N PRO A 99 -23.30 27.04 -17.32
CA PRO A 99 -23.87 28.26 -17.88
C PRO A 99 -23.20 28.62 -19.22
N MET A 100 -23.50 27.84 -20.26
CA MET A 100 -22.87 27.94 -21.59
C MET A 100 -23.91 27.89 -22.73
N PRO A 101 -23.70 28.65 -23.83
CA PRO A 101 -24.53 28.54 -25.03
C PRO A 101 -24.57 27.12 -25.61
N GLU A 102 -25.71 26.72 -26.18
CA GLU A 102 -25.90 25.37 -26.76
C GLU A 102 -24.96 25.07 -27.93
N ALA A 103 -24.60 26.06 -28.74
CA ALA A 103 -23.64 25.88 -29.83
C ALA A 103 -22.26 25.45 -29.32
N GLU A 104 -21.79 26.10 -28.26
CA GLU A 104 -20.49 25.85 -27.65
C GLU A 104 -20.48 24.50 -26.90
N ARG A 105 -21.59 24.14 -26.24
CA ARG A 105 -21.76 22.81 -25.62
C ARG A 105 -21.66 21.67 -26.65
N ARG A 106 -22.23 21.85 -27.84
CA ARG A 106 -22.14 20.85 -28.92
C ARG A 106 -20.71 20.72 -29.44
N GLU A 107 -20.01 21.83 -29.63
CA GLU A 107 -18.61 21.83 -30.04
C GLU A 107 -17.72 21.06 -29.05
N ILE A 108 -17.88 21.33 -27.75
CA ILE A 108 -17.14 20.63 -26.69
C ILE A 108 -17.50 19.15 -26.66
N LEU A 109 -18.77 18.79 -26.81
CA LEU A 109 -19.20 17.39 -26.81
C LEU A 109 -18.60 16.62 -28.00
N ASP A 110 -18.56 17.23 -29.17
CA ASP A 110 -17.94 16.64 -30.37
C ASP A 110 -16.41 16.57 -30.26
N TRP A 111 -15.77 17.52 -29.58
CA TRP A 111 -14.37 17.40 -29.19
C TRP A 111 -14.17 16.22 -28.24
N TYR A 112 -14.96 16.14 -27.18
CA TYR A 112 -14.85 15.12 -26.15
C TYR A 112 -14.96 13.71 -26.75
N ARG A 113 -15.99 13.45 -27.58
CA ARG A 113 -16.22 12.16 -28.24
C ARG A 113 -15.05 11.72 -29.14
N ARG A 114 -14.33 12.68 -29.74
CA ARG A 114 -13.17 12.38 -30.60
C ARG A 114 -11.90 12.08 -29.81
N HIS A 115 -11.77 12.61 -28.59
CA HIS A 115 -10.50 12.59 -27.85
C HIS A 115 -10.50 11.74 -26.59
N CYS A 116 -11.65 11.37 -26.02
CA CYS A 116 -11.75 10.62 -24.76
C CYS A 116 -10.99 9.29 -24.79
N TRP A 117 -11.05 8.57 -25.91
CA TRP A 117 -10.35 7.30 -26.10
C TRP A 117 -9.08 7.42 -26.94
N SER A 118 -8.55 8.62 -27.11
CA SER A 118 -7.25 8.81 -27.77
C SER A 118 -6.14 8.13 -26.96
N SER A 119 -5.11 7.61 -27.64
CA SER A 119 -3.97 6.98 -26.97
C SER A 119 -3.32 7.89 -25.93
N GLN A 120 -3.29 9.20 -26.19
CA GLN A 120 -2.78 10.21 -25.25
C GLN A 120 -3.65 10.30 -23.99
N ALA A 121 -4.98 10.40 -24.13
CA ALA A 121 -5.90 10.47 -22.99
C ALA A 121 -5.86 9.19 -22.16
N VAL A 122 -5.84 8.02 -22.82
CA VAL A 122 -5.79 6.71 -22.17
C VAL A 122 -4.52 6.54 -21.33
N VAL A 123 -3.37 7.05 -21.78
CA VAL A 123 -2.11 6.94 -21.03
C VAL A 123 -1.99 8.03 -19.95
N ALA A 124 -2.35 9.28 -20.28
CA ALA A 124 -2.07 10.42 -19.40
C ALA A 124 -3.11 10.60 -18.28
N ALA A 125 -4.38 10.30 -18.57
CA ALA A 125 -5.49 10.74 -17.75
C ALA A 125 -6.00 9.69 -16.76
N HIS A 126 -5.86 8.39 -17.08
CA HIS A 126 -6.37 7.34 -16.21
C HIS A 126 -5.70 7.33 -14.84
N ARG A 127 -6.51 7.18 -13.80
CA ARG A 127 -6.06 6.98 -12.42
C ARG A 127 -6.84 5.83 -11.81
N PRO A 128 -6.19 4.90 -11.09
CA PRO A 128 -6.90 3.83 -10.43
C PRO A 128 -7.68 4.34 -9.21
N TYR A 129 -8.78 3.67 -8.88
CA TYR A 129 -9.43 3.88 -7.58
C TYR A 129 -8.47 3.51 -6.43
N ARG A 130 -8.55 4.25 -5.32
CA ARG A 130 -7.71 4.01 -4.14
C ARG A 130 -7.90 2.56 -3.65
N GLY A 131 -6.79 1.83 -3.53
CA GLY A 131 -6.73 0.47 -2.99
C GLY A 131 -6.88 -0.65 -4.03
N VAL A 132 -7.43 -0.39 -5.22
CA VAL A 132 -7.73 -1.47 -6.19
C VAL A 132 -6.47 -2.17 -6.70
N MET A 133 -5.39 -1.42 -6.94
CA MET A 133 -4.12 -1.99 -7.38
C MET A 133 -3.53 -2.86 -6.27
N GLU A 134 -3.63 -2.45 -5.02
CA GLU A 134 -3.18 -3.24 -3.88
C GLU A 134 -4.00 -4.52 -3.67
N VAL A 135 -5.31 -4.49 -3.91
CA VAL A 135 -6.16 -5.69 -3.93
C VAL A 135 -5.70 -6.64 -5.04
N ILE A 136 -5.54 -6.15 -6.28
CA ILE A 136 -5.05 -6.94 -7.42
C ILE A 136 -3.68 -7.55 -7.10
N ARG A 137 -2.77 -6.74 -6.56
CA ARG A 137 -1.43 -7.18 -6.16
C ARG A 137 -1.50 -8.29 -5.12
N TRP A 138 -2.32 -8.14 -4.09
CA TRP A 138 -2.44 -9.16 -3.04
C TRP A 138 -2.92 -10.50 -3.61
N PHE A 139 -3.91 -10.50 -4.49
CA PHE A 139 -4.38 -11.73 -5.14
C PHE A 139 -3.34 -12.36 -6.07
N MET A 140 -2.61 -11.55 -6.85
CA MET A 140 -1.50 -12.04 -7.68
C MET A 140 -0.34 -12.65 -6.87
N LEU A 141 -0.24 -12.32 -5.58
CA LEU A 141 0.75 -12.92 -4.68
C LEU A 141 0.31 -14.25 -4.10
N GLN A 142 -0.98 -14.59 -4.17
CA GLN A 142 -1.48 -15.84 -3.61
C GLN A 142 -1.09 -17.03 -4.50
N PRO A 143 -0.83 -18.22 -3.91
CA PRO A 143 -0.50 -19.41 -4.68
C PRO A 143 -1.60 -19.73 -5.68
N ARG A 144 -1.21 -19.98 -6.95
CA ARG A 144 -2.10 -20.47 -8.02
C ARG A 144 -3.35 -19.59 -8.20
N THR A 145 -3.15 -18.28 -8.11
CA THR A 145 -4.22 -17.28 -8.20
C THR A 145 -3.88 -16.26 -9.27
N HIS A 146 -4.86 -15.97 -10.12
CA HIS A 146 -4.74 -15.09 -11.29
C HIS A 146 -5.76 -13.97 -11.23
N VAL A 147 -5.44 -12.86 -11.90
CA VAL A 147 -6.38 -11.76 -12.08
C VAL A 147 -6.69 -11.61 -13.57
N GLY A 148 -7.94 -11.90 -13.94
CA GLY A 148 -8.46 -11.72 -15.28
C GLY A 148 -9.11 -10.35 -15.46
N ILE A 149 -9.04 -9.80 -16.67
CA ILE A 149 -9.72 -8.56 -17.03
C ILE A 149 -10.77 -8.87 -18.10
N VAL A 150 -11.99 -8.37 -17.87
CA VAL A 150 -13.10 -8.45 -18.82
C VAL A 150 -13.71 -7.07 -18.98
N THR A 151 -13.57 -6.47 -20.16
CA THR A 151 -13.98 -5.07 -20.37
C THR A 151 -14.90 -4.88 -21.57
N GLY A 152 -15.77 -3.86 -21.47
CA GLY A 152 -16.60 -3.39 -22.58
C GLY A 152 -15.82 -2.66 -23.68
N ARG A 153 -14.56 -2.28 -23.43
CA ARG A 153 -13.69 -1.64 -24.42
C ARG A 153 -13.48 -2.55 -25.65
N PRO A 154 -13.40 -1.98 -26.87
CA PRO A 154 -13.27 -2.77 -28.08
C PRO A 154 -11.86 -3.35 -28.26
N GLN A 155 -11.78 -4.46 -29.00
CA GLN A 155 -10.55 -5.16 -29.37
C GLN A 155 -9.51 -4.24 -30.05
N SER A 156 -9.94 -3.25 -30.83
CA SER A 156 -9.05 -2.26 -31.49
C SER A 156 -8.22 -1.44 -30.51
N ILE A 157 -8.74 -1.33 -29.28
CA ILE A 157 -8.20 -0.78 -28.04
C ILE A 157 -6.94 -1.35 -27.40
N ARG A 158 -6.60 -2.58 -27.77
CA ARG A 158 -5.96 -3.52 -26.84
C ARG A 158 -4.60 -3.08 -26.37
N GLU A 159 -3.73 -2.75 -27.31
CA GLU A 159 -2.34 -2.41 -27.03
C GLU A 159 -2.24 -1.16 -26.15
N ASP A 160 -3.05 -0.15 -26.45
CA ASP A 160 -3.09 1.09 -25.66
C ASP A 160 -3.68 0.85 -24.26
N THR A 161 -4.69 -0.01 -24.14
CA THR A 161 -5.28 -0.40 -22.85
C THR A 161 -4.27 -1.14 -21.98
N LEU A 162 -3.60 -2.17 -22.51
CA LEU A 162 -2.55 -2.90 -21.77
C LEU A 162 -1.37 -1.99 -21.42
N ARG A 163 -0.94 -1.12 -22.34
CA ARG A 163 0.16 -0.19 -22.09
C ARG A 163 -0.17 0.78 -20.96
N SER A 164 -1.38 1.33 -20.95
CA SER A 164 -1.85 2.22 -19.88
C SER A 164 -1.97 1.50 -18.53
N LEU A 165 -2.63 0.33 -18.50
CA LEU A 165 -2.78 -0.46 -17.27
C LEU A 165 -1.43 -0.88 -16.70
N ASN A 166 -0.49 -1.34 -17.54
CA ASN A 166 0.84 -1.75 -17.09
C ASN A 166 1.72 -0.55 -16.67
N ALA A 167 1.56 0.61 -17.30
CA ALA A 167 2.21 1.84 -16.84
C ALA A 167 1.74 2.23 -15.43
N LEU A 168 0.44 2.12 -15.15
CA LEU A 168 -0.12 2.36 -13.82
C LEU A 168 0.28 1.27 -12.81
N GLY A 169 0.24 0.00 -13.24
CA GLY A 169 0.55 -1.16 -12.42
C GLY A 169 2.01 -1.25 -11.97
N ARG A 170 2.94 -0.62 -12.71
CA ARG A 170 4.39 -0.65 -12.41
C ARG A 170 4.71 -0.22 -10.97
N GLN A 171 4.08 0.85 -10.49
CA GLN A 171 4.29 1.37 -9.12
C GLN A 171 3.88 0.38 -8.02
N TYR A 172 3.01 -0.57 -8.36
CA TYR A 172 2.45 -1.59 -7.48
C TYR A 172 3.05 -2.98 -7.76
N ARG A 173 4.05 -3.08 -8.65
CA ARG A 173 4.63 -4.34 -9.13
C ARG A 173 3.59 -5.28 -9.76
N ILE A 174 2.65 -4.70 -10.50
CA ILE A 174 1.58 -5.41 -11.21
C ILE A 174 1.90 -5.42 -12.70
N HIS A 175 1.71 -6.58 -13.32
CA HIS A 175 1.73 -6.74 -14.76
C HIS A 175 0.47 -7.49 -15.21
N PHE A 176 -0.34 -6.83 -16.02
CA PHE A 176 -1.50 -7.40 -16.70
C PHE A 176 -1.07 -8.02 -18.02
N SER A 177 -1.31 -9.32 -18.13
CA SER A 177 -0.95 -10.10 -19.31
C SER A 177 -2.04 -10.04 -20.37
N ASP A 178 -1.63 -10.05 -21.64
CA ASP A 178 -2.56 -10.07 -22.78
C ASP A 178 -3.45 -11.33 -22.77
N HIS A 179 -2.89 -12.47 -22.36
CA HIS A 179 -3.66 -13.71 -22.31
C HIS A 179 -4.76 -13.68 -21.24
N LEU A 180 -4.73 -12.80 -20.24
CA LEU A 180 -5.81 -12.67 -19.25
C LEU A 180 -6.74 -11.49 -19.53
N LEU A 181 -6.68 -10.91 -20.73
CA LEU A 181 -7.50 -9.78 -21.15
C LEU A 181 -8.55 -10.19 -22.20
N GLU A 182 -9.82 -10.12 -21.81
CA GLU A 182 -10.97 -10.27 -22.67
C GLU A 182 -11.57 -8.90 -22.99
N MET A 183 -11.67 -8.59 -24.29
CA MET A 183 -12.19 -7.31 -24.80
C MET A 183 -13.30 -7.53 -25.81
N ASN A 184 -14.19 -6.54 -25.93
CA ASN A 184 -15.35 -6.64 -26.80
C ASN A 184 -14.96 -6.66 -28.28
N ARG A 185 -15.40 -7.68 -29.02
CA ARG A 185 -15.15 -7.81 -30.47
C ARG A 185 -16.15 -7.06 -31.33
N LYS A 186 -17.31 -6.68 -30.79
CA LYS A 186 -18.40 -6.02 -31.52
C LYS A 186 -18.28 -4.50 -31.60
N GLY A 187 -17.25 -3.92 -31.00
CA GLY A 187 -17.04 -2.47 -30.97
C GLY A 187 -17.55 -1.82 -29.69
N TRP A 188 -17.67 -0.49 -29.69
CA TRP A 188 -18.14 0.27 -28.53
C TRP A 188 -19.61 -0.01 -28.23
N GLU A 189 -19.94 -0.24 -26.96
CA GLU A 189 -21.30 -0.36 -26.39
C GLU A 189 -22.18 -1.48 -26.99
N GLN A 190 -21.69 -2.23 -27.98
CA GLN A 190 -22.45 -3.28 -28.65
C GLN A 190 -22.22 -4.63 -27.98
N GLY A 191 -23.28 -5.21 -27.41
CA GLY A 191 -23.28 -6.56 -26.86
C GLY A 191 -22.27 -6.79 -25.72
N VAL A 192 -22.11 -5.78 -24.86
CA VAL A 192 -21.18 -5.82 -23.72
C VAL A 192 -21.60 -6.90 -22.73
N THR A 193 -22.88 -6.99 -22.39
CA THR A 193 -23.41 -7.98 -21.43
C THR A 193 -23.17 -9.42 -21.90
N GLU A 194 -23.45 -9.75 -23.17
CA GLU A 194 -23.18 -11.09 -23.70
C GLU A 194 -21.69 -11.37 -23.80
N HIS A 195 -20.88 -10.35 -24.12
CA HIS A 195 -19.42 -10.48 -24.13
C HIS A 195 -18.87 -10.84 -22.75
N LYS A 196 -19.30 -10.12 -21.69
CA LYS A 196 -18.83 -10.34 -20.32
C LYS A 196 -19.21 -11.73 -19.80
N ALA A 197 -20.47 -12.14 -20.00
CA ALA A 197 -20.91 -13.50 -19.68
C ALA A 197 -20.11 -14.58 -20.44
N ALA A 198 -19.88 -14.39 -21.75
CA ALA A 198 -19.11 -15.33 -22.54
C ALA A 198 -17.61 -15.36 -22.16
N ALA A 199 -17.06 -14.25 -21.65
CA ALA A 199 -15.67 -14.18 -21.20
C ALA A 199 -15.41 -15.08 -19.98
N LEU A 200 -16.34 -15.13 -19.02
CA LEU A 200 -16.22 -16.04 -17.88
C LEU A 200 -16.16 -17.51 -18.34
N ARG A 201 -17.01 -17.90 -19.28
CA ARG A 201 -16.96 -19.25 -19.88
C ARG A 201 -15.63 -19.56 -20.53
N ARG A 202 -15.05 -18.60 -21.28
CA ARG A 202 -13.73 -18.78 -21.89
C ARG A 202 -12.61 -18.96 -20.88
N PHE A 203 -12.67 -18.28 -19.73
CA PHE A 203 -11.69 -18.51 -18.66
C PHE A 203 -11.86 -19.90 -18.02
N ILE A 204 -13.09 -20.35 -17.81
CA ILE A 204 -13.38 -21.70 -17.30
C ILE A 204 -12.87 -22.77 -18.28
N GLU A 205 -13.13 -22.61 -19.58
CA GLU A 205 -12.63 -23.49 -20.65
C GLU A 205 -11.10 -23.55 -20.70
N ARG A 206 -10.42 -22.50 -20.22
CA ARG A 206 -8.95 -22.42 -20.12
C ARG A 206 -8.41 -23.02 -18.82
N GLY A 207 -9.26 -23.59 -17.98
CA GLY A 207 -8.90 -24.29 -16.76
C GLY A 207 -8.87 -23.43 -15.50
N PHE A 208 -9.41 -22.20 -15.55
CA PHE A 208 -9.50 -21.36 -14.36
C PHE A 208 -10.81 -21.60 -13.60
N ARG A 209 -10.72 -21.64 -12.26
CA ARG A 209 -11.89 -21.60 -11.38
C ARG A 209 -12.11 -20.17 -10.90
N ILE A 210 -13.15 -19.53 -11.44
CA ILE A 210 -13.49 -18.14 -11.09
C ILE A 210 -14.17 -18.14 -9.73
N PHE A 211 -13.60 -17.45 -8.74
CA PHE A 211 -14.19 -17.38 -7.40
C PHE A 211 -14.94 -16.08 -7.16
N ALA A 212 -14.58 -15.01 -7.87
CA ALA A 212 -15.25 -13.72 -7.81
C ALA A 212 -15.09 -12.90 -9.09
N ALA A 213 -16.06 -12.02 -9.34
CA ALA A 213 -16.05 -11.06 -10.44
C ALA A 213 -16.51 -9.67 -9.97
N VAL A 214 -15.80 -8.62 -10.36
CA VAL A 214 -16.03 -7.22 -9.96
C VAL A 214 -16.40 -6.38 -11.18
N ASP A 215 -17.52 -5.67 -11.10
CA ASP A 215 -18.02 -4.77 -12.13
C ASP A 215 -18.74 -3.60 -11.47
N ASN A 216 -18.77 -2.44 -12.12
CA ASN A 216 -19.54 -1.28 -11.63
C ASN A 216 -20.96 -1.24 -12.22
N GLU A 217 -21.25 -1.99 -13.28
CA GLU A 217 -22.50 -1.89 -14.01
C GLU A 217 -23.45 -3.05 -13.65
N PRO A 218 -24.57 -2.77 -12.94
CA PRO A 218 -25.55 -3.77 -12.53
C PRO A 218 -26.02 -4.74 -13.64
N GLU A 219 -26.21 -4.25 -14.87
CA GLU A 219 -26.67 -5.09 -15.98
C GLU A 219 -25.63 -6.14 -16.39
N ASN A 220 -24.33 -5.77 -16.33
CA ASN A 220 -23.24 -6.69 -16.58
C ASN A 220 -23.18 -7.79 -15.51
N ILE A 221 -23.34 -7.42 -14.24
CA ILE A 221 -23.35 -8.37 -13.13
C ILE A 221 -24.51 -9.36 -13.28
N ALA A 222 -25.70 -8.88 -13.61
CA ALA A 222 -26.87 -9.74 -13.81
C ALA A 222 -26.62 -10.76 -14.94
N ALA A 223 -26.07 -10.32 -16.08
CA ALA A 223 -25.76 -11.20 -17.20
C ALA A 223 -24.67 -12.25 -16.85
N MET A 224 -23.65 -11.86 -16.08
CA MET A 224 -22.62 -12.79 -15.61
C MET A 224 -23.18 -13.79 -14.58
N LEU A 225 -24.09 -13.36 -13.71
CA LEU A 225 -24.75 -14.21 -12.73
C LEU A 225 -25.64 -15.27 -13.39
N GLU A 226 -26.35 -14.92 -14.47
CA GLU A 226 -27.12 -15.88 -15.26
C GLU A 226 -26.24 -16.92 -15.97
N ALA A 227 -24.97 -16.60 -16.22
CA ALA A 227 -24.00 -17.50 -16.82
C ALA A 227 -23.26 -18.39 -15.81
N ASP A 228 -23.37 -18.12 -14.50
CA ASP A 228 -22.76 -18.91 -13.42
C ASP A 228 -23.63 -20.14 -13.09
N GLU A 229 -23.36 -21.25 -13.77
CA GLU A 229 -24.11 -22.51 -13.63
C GLU A 229 -23.87 -23.21 -12.28
N GLU A 230 -22.65 -23.09 -11.72
CA GLU A 230 -22.27 -23.76 -10.46
C GLU A 230 -22.73 -22.99 -9.21
N GLY A 231 -23.01 -21.69 -9.36
CA GLY A 231 -23.42 -20.85 -8.23
C GLY A 231 -22.28 -20.56 -7.25
N GLU A 232 -21.03 -20.79 -7.64
CA GLU A 232 -19.85 -20.63 -6.77
C GLU A 232 -19.30 -19.20 -6.81
N VAL A 233 -19.53 -18.45 -7.91
CA VAL A 233 -18.93 -17.12 -8.10
C VAL A 233 -19.56 -16.08 -7.17
N LEU A 234 -18.73 -15.32 -6.45
CA LEU A 234 -19.15 -14.10 -5.75
C LEU A 234 -19.12 -12.91 -6.70
N PHE A 235 -20.27 -12.27 -6.89
CA PHE A 235 -20.35 -11.05 -7.69
C PHE A 235 -20.25 -9.81 -6.80
N LEU A 236 -19.31 -8.93 -7.14
CA LEU A 236 -19.02 -7.71 -6.41
C LEU A 236 -19.40 -6.50 -7.27
N HIS A 237 -20.28 -5.66 -6.73
CA HIS A 237 -20.69 -4.42 -7.38
C HIS A 237 -19.85 -3.26 -6.84
N ALA A 238 -18.97 -2.72 -7.69
CA ALA A 238 -18.26 -1.48 -7.39
C ALA A 238 -19.25 -0.31 -7.48
N ASP A 239 -19.73 0.16 -6.34
CA ASP A 239 -20.74 1.23 -6.23
C ASP A 239 -20.10 2.61 -6.52
N THR A 240 -19.71 2.79 -7.78
CA THR A 240 -19.10 3.99 -8.34
C THR A 240 -20.10 4.70 -9.26
N ILE A 241 -19.63 5.36 -10.33
CA ILE A 241 -20.52 5.99 -11.32
C ILE A 241 -20.80 4.95 -12.40
N PHE A 242 -22.08 4.64 -12.64
CA PHE A 242 -22.55 3.67 -13.63
C PHE A 242 -23.80 4.18 -14.37
N VAL A 243 -24.18 3.49 -15.45
CA VAL A 243 -25.21 3.97 -16.39
C VAL A 243 -26.61 3.50 -16.00
N SER A 244 -26.74 2.23 -15.62
CA SER A 244 -28.06 1.65 -15.35
C SER A 244 -28.67 2.13 -14.03
N ARG A 245 -29.95 1.79 -13.81
CA ARG A 245 -30.62 2.05 -12.54
C ARG A 245 -30.12 1.07 -11.48
N ALA A 246 -29.73 1.60 -10.32
CA ALA A 246 -29.42 0.78 -9.16
C ALA A 246 -30.58 -0.19 -8.87
N ARG A 247 -30.28 -1.50 -8.87
CA ARG A 247 -31.23 -2.56 -8.57
C ARG A 247 -30.57 -3.56 -7.63
N ALA A 248 -31.34 -4.11 -6.70
CA ALA A 248 -30.86 -5.24 -5.90
C ALA A 248 -30.69 -6.46 -6.80
N ILE A 249 -29.45 -6.94 -6.91
CA ILE A 249 -29.11 -8.16 -7.63
C ILE A 249 -28.87 -9.27 -6.59
N PRO A 250 -29.50 -10.46 -6.71
CA PRO A 250 -29.25 -11.58 -5.81
C PRO A 250 -27.77 -11.97 -5.77
N ARG A 251 -27.28 -12.50 -4.64
CA ARG A 251 -25.88 -13.00 -4.49
C ARG A 251 -24.80 -11.96 -4.85
N THR A 252 -25.09 -10.67 -4.68
CA THR A 252 -24.12 -9.59 -4.87
C THR A 252 -23.79 -8.90 -3.55
N VAL A 253 -22.54 -8.44 -3.44
CA VAL A 253 -22.10 -7.55 -2.37
C VAL A 253 -21.57 -6.27 -2.99
N SER A 254 -22.05 -5.11 -2.54
CA SER A 254 -21.65 -3.82 -3.08
C SER A 254 -20.74 -3.05 -2.13
N GLY A 255 -19.81 -2.27 -2.68
CA GLY A 255 -18.99 -1.36 -1.89
C GLY A 255 -18.33 -0.27 -2.73
N LYS A 256 -17.88 0.79 -2.04
CA LYS A 256 -17.32 2.01 -2.67
C LYS A 256 -15.80 2.12 -2.55
N GLN A 257 -15.19 1.36 -1.65
CA GLN A 257 -13.79 1.54 -1.25
C GLN A 257 -13.09 0.20 -1.11
N TYR A 258 -11.95 0.06 -1.77
CA TYR A 258 -11.09 -1.13 -1.67
C TYR A 258 -10.25 -1.06 -0.38
N ASN A 259 -10.87 -1.35 0.76
CA ASN A 259 -10.22 -1.30 2.07
C ASN A 259 -9.35 -2.54 2.35
N LEU A 260 -8.03 -2.34 2.34
CA LEU A 260 -7.05 -3.41 2.56
C LEU A 260 -7.13 -4.02 3.96
N ILE A 261 -7.54 -3.25 4.98
CA ILE A 261 -7.60 -3.71 6.37
C ILE A 261 -8.59 -4.88 6.52
N ASN A 262 -9.66 -4.86 5.73
CA ASN A 262 -10.69 -5.89 5.76
C ASN A 262 -10.41 -7.06 4.79
N LEU A 263 -9.39 -6.92 3.95
CA LEU A 263 -8.97 -7.94 2.98
C LEU A 263 -7.78 -8.77 3.47
N ILE A 264 -6.74 -8.10 3.99
CA ILE A 264 -5.43 -8.71 4.24
C ILE A 264 -5.30 -9.05 5.73
N PRO A 265 -5.27 -10.34 6.10
CA PRO A 265 -5.00 -10.73 7.47
C PRO A 265 -3.51 -10.56 7.80
N GLU A 266 -3.21 -10.33 9.08
CA GLU A 266 -1.83 -10.12 9.54
C GLU A 266 -0.88 -11.27 9.19
N HIS A 267 -1.34 -12.51 9.35
CA HIS A 267 -0.51 -13.71 9.16
C HIS A 267 0.02 -13.87 7.74
N ASP A 268 -0.70 -13.37 6.72
CA ASP A 268 -0.26 -13.43 5.32
C ASP A 268 1.00 -12.59 5.07
N ILE A 269 1.16 -11.52 5.84
CA ILE A 269 2.28 -10.59 5.69
C ILE A 269 3.53 -11.18 6.33
N GLN A 270 3.39 -11.74 7.52
CA GLN A 270 4.50 -12.30 8.31
C GLN A 270 5.22 -13.45 7.59
N GLN A 271 4.53 -14.16 6.70
CA GLN A 271 5.12 -15.24 5.89
C GLN A 271 6.05 -14.72 4.78
N ARG A 272 5.94 -13.45 4.41
CA ARG A 272 6.62 -12.88 3.24
C ARG A 272 7.62 -11.79 3.58
N VAL A 273 7.37 -11.05 4.67
CA VAL A 273 8.16 -9.89 5.08
C VAL A 273 8.55 -10.03 6.55
N SER A 274 9.83 -9.79 6.86
CA SER A 274 10.28 -9.76 8.26
C SER A 274 9.81 -8.48 8.94
N LEU A 275 8.93 -8.62 9.92
CA LEU A 275 8.40 -7.50 10.69
C LEU A 275 9.35 -7.06 11.81
N VAL A 276 9.52 -5.76 11.99
CA VAL A 276 10.42 -5.15 13.00
C VAL A 276 9.66 -4.11 13.82
N TRP A 277 9.48 -4.38 15.11
CA TRP A 277 8.81 -3.48 16.05
C TRP A 277 9.73 -2.32 16.43
N HIS A 278 9.33 -1.09 16.07
CA HIS A 278 10.14 0.10 16.28
C HIS A 278 10.06 0.65 17.72
N GLY A 279 11.18 1.16 18.21
CA GLY A 279 11.25 1.99 19.40
C GLY A 279 11.04 1.25 20.73
N ILE A 280 11.55 0.03 20.90
CA ILE A 280 11.52 -0.68 22.20
C ILE A 280 12.51 -0.10 23.23
N ASN A 281 12.54 1.24 23.31
CA ASN A 281 13.39 2.04 24.18
C ASN A 281 12.86 2.12 25.62
N ASP A 282 11.61 1.72 25.85
CA ASP A 282 10.95 1.78 27.15
C ASP A 282 10.26 0.45 27.52
N ARG A 283 10.02 0.26 28.82
CA ARG A 283 9.43 -0.97 29.38
C ARG A 283 8.01 -1.24 28.91
N GLY A 284 7.24 -0.19 28.62
CA GLY A 284 5.87 -0.29 28.12
C GLY A 284 5.85 -0.82 26.70
N ASN A 285 6.65 -0.22 25.81
CA ASN A 285 6.73 -0.68 24.42
C ASN A 285 7.37 -2.07 24.31
N LEU A 286 8.41 -2.36 25.12
CA LEU A 286 9.00 -3.70 25.20
C LEU A 286 7.96 -4.78 25.55
N ARG A 287 7.06 -4.50 26.52
CA ARG A 287 6.03 -5.47 26.92
C ARG A 287 5.09 -5.83 25.77
N GLN A 288 4.68 -4.83 24.97
CA GLN A 288 3.83 -5.04 23.79
C GLN A 288 4.56 -5.90 22.75
N PHE A 289 5.82 -5.56 22.45
CA PHE A 289 6.65 -6.33 21.54
C PHE A 289 6.83 -7.80 21.99
N LEU A 290 7.19 -8.02 23.25
CA LEU A 290 7.40 -9.38 23.79
C LEU A 290 6.12 -10.22 23.76
N GLY A 291 4.94 -9.60 23.90
CA GLY A 291 3.65 -10.26 23.79
C GLY A 291 3.17 -10.51 22.35
N SER A 292 3.86 -9.95 21.35
CA SER A 292 3.49 -10.06 19.94
C SER A 292 4.17 -11.25 19.24
N PRO A 293 3.64 -11.74 18.10
CA PRO A 293 4.32 -12.70 17.24
C PRO A 293 5.53 -12.09 16.48
N VAL A 294 5.72 -10.76 16.50
CA VAL A 294 6.81 -10.09 15.78
C VAL A 294 8.16 -10.53 16.35
N GLN A 295 9.09 -10.97 15.48
CA GLN A 295 10.36 -11.55 15.93
C GLN A 295 11.43 -10.51 16.26
N TRP A 296 11.47 -9.40 15.51
CA TRP A 296 12.50 -8.37 15.63
C TRP A 296 11.98 -7.16 16.38
N GLY A 297 12.70 -6.72 17.39
CA GLY A 297 12.51 -5.42 18.03
C GLY A 297 13.66 -4.49 17.69
N GLU A 298 13.40 -3.20 17.53
CA GLU A 298 14.38 -2.17 17.26
C GLU A 298 14.53 -1.22 18.45
N CYS A 299 15.76 -0.89 18.81
CA CYS A 299 16.04 0.14 19.81
C CYS A 299 17.16 1.10 19.38
N ASP A 300 17.05 2.34 19.84
CA ASP A 300 18.04 3.38 19.61
C ASP A 300 19.13 3.31 20.71
N VAL A 301 20.39 3.13 20.32
CA VAL A 301 21.53 3.01 21.25
C VAL A 301 22.41 4.26 21.22
N ARG A 302 22.67 4.82 22.41
CA ARG A 302 23.52 6.00 22.64
C ARG A 302 24.36 5.88 23.90
N CYS A 303 25.36 6.75 24.03
CA CYS A 303 26.08 6.96 25.28
C CYS A 303 25.43 8.09 26.10
N ASP A 304 25.18 7.82 27.38
CA ASP A 304 24.82 8.89 28.32
C ASP A 304 26.04 9.77 28.68
N PRO A 305 25.84 10.92 29.34
CA PRO A 305 26.97 11.76 29.78
C PRO A 305 27.94 11.07 30.75
N LEU A 306 27.55 9.93 31.33
CA LEU A 306 28.39 9.09 32.20
C LEU A 306 29.04 7.92 31.45
N GLN A 307 28.96 7.91 30.10
CA GLN A 307 29.52 6.91 29.20
C GLN A 307 28.91 5.50 29.38
N ARG A 308 27.64 5.42 29.75
CA ARG A 308 26.87 4.17 29.78
C ARG A 308 26.04 4.02 28.52
N LEU A 309 25.86 2.78 28.05
CA LEU A 309 25.00 2.47 26.91
C LEU A 309 23.54 2.47 27.35
N VAL A 310 22.78 3.43 26.84
CA VAL A 310 21.37 3.65 27.18
C VAL A 310 20.50 3.59 25.92
N LEU A 311 19.22 3.28 26.13
CA LEU A 311 18.20 3.30 25.08
C LEU A 311 17.59 4.69 24.97
N ARG A 312 17.85 5.39 23.87
CA ARG A 312 17.34 6.76 23.64
C ARG A 312 17.46 7.18 22.18
N HIS A 313 16.37 7.69 21.63
CA HIS A 313 16.33 8.23 20.27
C HIS A 313 17.09 9.57 20.15
N ASP A 314 16.65 10.57 20.91
CA ASP A 314 17.20 11.94 20.84
C ASP A 314 18.60 12.03 21.46
N SER A 315 19.43 12.91 20.91
CA SER A 315 20.70 13.28 21.57
C SER A 315 20.45 14.09 22.85
N PHE A 316 21.39 14.00 23.81
CA PHE A 316 21.35 14.81 25.03
C PHE A 316 21.57 16.31 24.77
N GLU A 317 22.13 16.68 23.61
CA GLU A 317 22.29 18.07 23.19
C GLU A 317 20.97 18.67 22.70
N GLN A 318 20.24 17.93 21.84
CA GLN A 318 18.94 18.36 21.33
C GLN A 318 17.86 18.32 22.41
N THR A 319 17.89 17.24 23.21
CA THR A 319 16.87 16.97 24.22
C THR A 319 17.58 16.69 25.55
N PRO A 320 17.85 17.73 26.37
CA PRO A 320 18.55 17.58 27.64
C PRO A 320 17.80 16.66 28.62
N TRP A 321 18.59 15.98 29.44
CA TRP A 321 18.09 15.03 30.44
C TRP A 321 17.12 15.69 31.42
N ARG A 322 15.94 15.10 31.60
CA ARG A 322 14.97 15.55 32.62
C ARG A 322 15.16 14.83 33.95
N ARG A 323 14.96 15.55 35.05
CA ARG A 323 14.96 14.97 36.40
C ARG A 323 13.81 13.95 36.52
N GLY A 324 14.16 12.68 36.72
CA GLY A 324 13.20 11.57 36.79
C GLY A 324 13.06 10.76 35.49
N GLU A 325 13.73 11.16 34.41
CA GLU A 325 13.84 10.34 33.21
C GLU A 325 14.74 9.13 33.47
N ASN A 326 14.20 7.94 33.30
CA ASN A 326 14.91 6.69 33.43
C ASN A 326 15.11 6.07 32.04
N CYS A 327 16.30 6.25 31.47
CA CYS A 327 16.70 5.59 30.22
C CYS A 327 17.17 4.17 30.57
N PRO A 328 16.51 3.11 30.08
CA PRO A 328 16.98 1.76 30.32
C PRO A 328 18.38 1.54 29.73
N GLU A 329 19.16 0.66 30.34
CA GLU A 329 20.49 0.29 29.85
C GLU A 329 20.41 -0.83 28.80
N LEU A 330 21.36 -0.87 27.87
CA LEU A 330 21.38 -1.88 26.81
C LEU A 330 21.48 -3.31 27.36
N ASP A 331 22.33 -3.55 28.38
CA ASP A 331 22.51 -4.87 29.01
C ASP A 331 21.17 -5.43 29.53
N TRP A 332 20.32 -4.57 30.10
CA TRP A 332 19.00 -4.97 30.58
C TRP A 332 18.11 -5.44 29.43
N LEU A 333 18.06 -4.67 28.33
CA LEU A 333 17.23 -5.04 27.19
C LEU A 333 17.69 -6.36 26.56
N LEU A 334 18.99 -6.53 26.35
CA LEU A 334 19.52 -7.75 25.74
C LEU A 334 19.17 -8.99 26.57
N ALA A 335 19.21 -8.90 27.90
CA ALA A 335 18.81 -9.99 28.77
C ALA A 335 17.31 -10.35 28.66
N GLU A 336 16.44 -9.34 28.51
CA GLU A 336 15.00 -9.57 28.31
C GLU A 336 14.71 -10.19 26.93
N ILE A 337 15.38 -9.70 25.88
CA ILE A 337 15.27 -10.22 24.51
C ILE A 337 15.72 -11.67 24.44
N ASP A 338 16.86 -11.98 25.08
CA ASP A 338 17.42 -13.32 25.05
C ASP A 338 16.49 -14.33 25.74
N ARG A 339 16.03 -13.98 26.96
CA ARG A 339 15.07 -14.79 27.72
C ARG A 339 13.79 -15.08 26.95
N ALA A 340 13.32 -14.13 26.14
CA ALA A 340 12.11 -14.27 25.35
C ALA A 340 12.32 -14.98 23.99
N GLY A 341 13.55 -15.34 23.62
CA GLY A 341 13.86 -15.92 22.31
C GLY A 341 13.64 -14.96 21.14
N LYS A 342 13.61 -13.64 21.40
CA LYS A 342 13.41 -12.60 20.37
C LYS A 342 14.72 -12.19 19.71
N SER A 343 14.65 -11.44 18.62
CA SER A 343 15.82 -10.88 17.93
C SER A 343 15.86 -9.36 18.08
N ILE A 344 17.05 -8.77 17.97
CA ILE A 344 17.25 -7.33 18.20
C ILE A 344 17.92 -6.63 17.02
N LYS A 345 17.35 -5.48 16.66
CA LYS A 345 17.93 -4.48 15.78
C LYS A 345 18.42 -3.29 16.62
N LEU A 346 19.73 -3.07 16.63
CA LEU A 346 20.37 -1.98 17.35
C LEU A 346 20.58 -0.82 16.37
N ASP A 347 19.85 0.28 16.56
CA ASP A 347 20.07 1.51 15.82
C ASP A 347 21.14 2.38 16.50
N LEU A 348 22.35 2.35 15.95
CA LEU A 348 23.53 2.98 16.51
C LEU A 348 23.56 4.45 16.14
N LYS A 349 23.22 5.31 17.09
CA LYS A 349 23.15 6.75 16.85
C LYS A 349 24.46 7.50 17.04
N GLU A 350 25.50 6.80 17.48
CA GLU A 350 26.85 7.33 17.66
C GLU A 350 27.88 6.35 17.10
N GLY A 351 29.04 6.87 16.69
CA GLY A 351 30.13 6.07 16.11
C GLY A 351 31.30 5.84 17.07
N GLY A 352 32.46 5.53 16.50
CA GLY A 352 33.74 5.52 17.22
C GLY A 352 33.82 4.48 18.35
N GLY A 353 34.12 4.95 19.56
CA GLY A 353 34.34 4.12 20.74
C GLY A 353 33.11 3.31 21.17
N MET A 354 31.90 3.86 20.96
CA MET A 354 30.64 3.22 21.34
C MET A 354 30.46 1.84 20.70
N ILE A 355 30.89 1.68 19.45
CA ILE A 355 30.81 0.39 18.73
C ILE A 355 31.56 -0.70 19.51
N GLY A 356 32.70 -0.36 20.12
CA GLY A 356 33.44 -1.29 20.96
C GLY A 356 32.64 -1.71 22.18
N TRP A 357 32.06 -0.75 22.89
CA TRP A 357 31.26 -1.02 24.08
C TRP A 357 30.01 -1.85 23.78
N VAL A 358 29.35 -1.60 22.63
CA VAL A 358 28.22 -2.42 22.17
C VAL A 358 28.66 -3.85 21.90
N LEU A 359 29.80 -4.05 21.24
CA LEU A 359 30.34 -5.39 20.99
C LEU A 359 30.74 -6.11 22.29
N ASP A 360 31.34 -5.39 23.24
CA ASP A 360 31.70 -5.92 24.57
C ASP A 360 30.44 -6.30 25.38
N CYS A 361 29.36 -5.53 25.23
CA CYS A 361 28.05 -5.81 25.81
C CYS A 361 27.46 -7.10 25.21
N LEU A 362 27.43 -7.21 23.89
CA LEU A 362 26.95 -8.39 23.18
C LEU A 362 27.78 -9.65 23.47
N ALA A 363 29.08 -9.52 23.71
CA ALA A 363 29.96 -10.64 24.06
C ALA A 363 29.60 -11.29 25.42
N ARG A 364 28.84 -10.61 26.27
CA ARG A 364 28.33 -11.13 27.55
C ARG A 364 26.98 -11.85 27.42
N THR A 365 26.41 -11.91 26.22
CA THR A 365 25.10 -12.50 25.94
C THR A 365 25.22 -13.78 25.11
N GLU A 366 24.20 -14.64 25.14
CA GLU A 366 24.13 -15.84 24.31
C GLU A 366 23.52 -15.58 22.92
N LEU A 367 23.32 -14.30 22.55
CA LEU A 367 22.77 -13.91 21.25
C LEU A 367 23.75 -14.25 20.13
N ASP A 368 23.36 -15.19 19.28
CA ASP A 368 24.06 -15.48 18.05
C ASP A 368 23.81 -14.40 16.99
N ASP A 369 24.74 -14.31 16.03
CA ASP A 369 24.70 -13.33 14.95
C ASP A 369 23.37 -13.32 14.15
N GLY A 370 22.69 -14.46 14.00
CA GLY A 370 21.41 -14.53 13.29
C GLY A 370 20.26 -13.83 14.02
N ARG A 371 20.43 -13.51 15.30
CA ARG A 371 19.50 -12.73 16.13
C ARG A 371 19.92 -11.26 16.27
N LEU A 372 20.99 -10.85 15.60
CA LEU A 372 21.56 -9.51 15.68
C LEU A 372 21.43 -8.77 14.34
N TRP A 373 21.03 -7.51 14.46
CA TRP A 373 20.96 -6.58 13.35
C TRP A 373 21.48 -5.23 13.81
N PHE A 374 22.45 -4.66 13.11
CA PHE A 374 22.97 -3.32 13.32
C PHE A 374 22.45 -2.36 12.26
N ASN A 375 21.96 -1.20 12.67
CA ASN A 375 21.58 -0.09 11.80
C ASN A 375 22.39 1.14 12.18
N GLY A 376 22.73 1.97 11.20
CA GLY A 376 23.27 3.30 11.47
C GLY A 376 23.55 4.08 10.20
N ASP A 377 23.70 5.39 10.33
CA ASP A 377 23.96 6.29 9.21
C ASP A 377 25.43 6.27 8.77
N ILE A 378 25.65 6.54 7.48
CA ILE A 378 26.99 6.64 6.87
C ILE A 378 27.85 7.67 7.61
N GLU A 379 27.28 8.81 7.96
CA GLU A 379 27.99 9.93 8.60
C GLU A 379 28.44 9.58 10.02
N THR A 380 27.62 8.78 10.71
CA THR A 380 27.78 8.36 12.10
C THR A 380 28.80 7.22 12.23
N LEU A 381 28.56 6.11 11.52
CA LEU A 381 29.39 4.92 11.66
C LEU A 381 30.65 4.99 10.80
N ARG A 382 30.55 5.59 9.60
CA ARG A 382 31.59 5.63 8.57
C ARG A 382 32.08 4.23 8.19
N GLU A 383 32.98 4.16 7.21
CA GLU A 383 33.56 2.89 6.75
C GLU A 383 34.17 2.06 7.91
N ALA A 384 34.92 2.72 8.80
CA ALA A 384 35.59 2.05 9.91
C ALA A 384 34.60 1.37 10.89
N GLY A 385 33.45 2.00 11.15
CA GLY A 385 32.43 1.45 12.03
C GLY A 385 31.75 0.23 11.42
N PHE A 386 31.30 0.34 10.15
CA PHE A 386 30.69 -0.78 9.44
C PHE A 386 31.63 -1.97 9.31
N ARG A 387 32.88 -1.75 8.89
CA ARG A 387 33.88 -2.85 8.79
C ARG A 387 34.15 -3.52 10.12
N ARG A 388 34.16 -2.76 11.22
CA ARG A 388 34.35 -3.31 12.58
C ARG A 388 33.18 -4.20 12.98
N LEU A 389 31.94 -3.79 12.72
CA LEU A 389 30.75 -4.61 12.97
C LEU A 389 30.77 -5.89 12.14
N ALA A 390 31.05 -5.77 10.84
CA ALA A 390 31.12 -6.89 9.91
C ALA A 390 32.20 -7.92 10.29
N ALA A 391 33.36 -7.44 10.75
CA ALA A 391 34.43 -8.33 11.21
C ALA A 391 34.08 -9.04 12.53
N ALA A 392 33.40 -8.36 13.45
CA ALA A 392 33.05 -8.92 14.76
C ALA A 392 31.84 -9.86 14.72
N ARG A 393 30.89 -9.61 13.82
CA ARG A 393 29.59 -10.31 13.73
C ARG A 393 29.25 -10.61 12.26
N PRO A 394 30.00 -11.49 11.57
CA PRO A 394 29.93 -11.66 10.12
C PRO A 394 28.60 -12.22 9.61
N ARG A 395 27.77 -12.83 10.47
CA ARG A 395 26.44 -13.31 10.06
C ARG A 395 25.29 -12.40 10.49
N ALA A 396 25.58 -11.28 11.15
CA ALA A 396 24.57 -10.32 11.56
C ALA A 396 24.12 -9.48 10.37
N VAL A 397 22.88 -8.99 10.42
CA VAL A 397 22.40 -8.03 9.42
C VAL A 397 23.06 -6.69 9.71
N ILE A 398 23.73 -6.10 8.73
CA ILE A 398 24.29 -4.75 8.82
C ILE A 398 23.56 -3.89 7.81
N GLN A 399 22.90 -2.84 8.30
CA GLN A 399 22.02 -1.99 7.53
C GLN A 399 22.43 -0.52 7.56
N CYS A 400 22.19 0.15 6.44
CA CYS A 400 22.34 1.60 6.30
C CYS A 400 21.13 2.22 5.57
N PRO A 401 20.58 3.36 6.04
CA PRO A 401 19.66 4.18 5.26
C PRO A 401 20.30 4.74 3.99
N VAL A 402 19.54 4.79 2.90
CA VAL A 402 20.03 5.22 1.57
C VAL A 402 19.11 6.21 0.86
N ASP A 403 18.24 6.89 1.61
CA ASP A 403 17.29 7.87 1.08
C ASP A 403 17.96 8.98 0.28
N PHE A 404 19.20 9.35 0.65
CA PHE A 404 20.01 10.33 -0.07
C PHE A 404 20.36 9.92 -1.51
N LEU A 405 20.23 8.63 -1.87
CA LEU A 405 20.44 8.12 -3.22
C LEU A 405 19.23 8.33 -4.13
N ALA A 406 18.05 8.66 -3.61
CA ALA A 406 16.82 8.75 -4.42
C ALA A 406 16.97 9.68 -5.66
N PRO A 407 17.51 10.91 -5.53
CA PRO A 407 17.73 11.77 -6.70
C PRO A 407 18.76 11.21 -7.68
N MET A 408 19.78 10.52 -7.16
CA MET A 408 20.83 9.94 -8.00
C MET A 408 20.34 8.71 -8.76
N ILE A 409 19.45 7.89 -8.19
CA ILE A 409 18.85 6.79 -8.94
C ILE A 409 18.01 7.31 -10.10
N ALA A 410 17.24 8.38 -9.89
CA ALA A 410 16.42 8.97 -10.93
C ALA A 410 17.25 9.55 -12.09
N ALA A 411 18.39 10.19 -11.79
CA ALA A 411 19.21 10.88 -12.79
C ALA A 411 20.36 10.04 -13.36
N LEU A 412 21.02 9.24 -12.52
CA LEU A 412 22.28 8.53 -12.78
C LEU A 412 22.29 7.14 -12.10
N PRO A 413 21.40 6.21 -12.52
CA PRO A 413 21.22 4.93 -11.84
C PRO A 413 22.52 4.10 -11.73
N ALA A 414 23.38 4.13 -12.75
CA ALA A 414 24.66 3.42 -12.72
C ALA A 414 25.65 3.96 -11.67
N GLU A 415 25.61 5.24 -11.34
CA GLU A 415 26.44 5.81 -10.26
C GLU A 415 25.88 5.48 -8.88
N ALA A 416 24.55 5.43 -8.75
CA ALA A 416 23.90 4.98 -7.53
C ALA A 416 24.22 3.52 -7.23
N GLU A 417 24.15 2.64 -8.22
CA GLU A 417 24.54 1.23 -8.08
C GLU A 417 26.01 1.09 -7.66
N ARG A 418 26.93 1.84 -8.28
CA ARG A 418 28.35 1.87 -7.86
C ARG A 418 28.52 2.34 -6.41
N THR A 419 27.71 3.30 -5.97
CA THR A 419 27.74 3.78 -4.60
C THR A 419 27.26 2.70 -3.62
N LEU A 420 26.16 2.01 -3.94
CA LEU A 420 25.66 0.87 -3.16
C LEU A 420 26.70 -0.27 -3.09
N ALA A 421 27.37 -0.60 -4.20
CA ALA A 421 28.42 -1.61 -4.22
C ALA A 421 29.59 -1.25 -3.28
N ARG A 422 30.01 0.02 -3.24
CA ARG A 422 31.03 0.49 -2.29
C ARG A 422 30.58 0.36 -0.83
N LEU A 423 29.30 0.61 -0.55
CA LEU A 423 28.74 0.42 0.79
C LEU A 423 28.70 -1.07 1.16
N GLN A 424 28.41 -1.95 0.21
CA GLN A 424 28.47 -3.39 0.41
C GLN A 424 29.90 -3.86 0.75
N ASP A 425 30.93 -3.28 0.13
CA ASP A 425 32.35 -3.57 0.46
C ASP A 425 32.73 -3.18 1.90
N TRP A 426 31.94 -2.35 2.57
CA TRP A 426 32.11 -2.03 4.00
C TRP A 426 31.49 -3.09 4.92
N GLY A 427 30.79 -4.08 4.36
CA GLY A 427 30.08 -5.13 5.07
C GLY A 427 28.59 -4.86 5.25
N ILE A 428 28.02 -3.86 4.57
CA ILE A 428 26.57 -3.58 4.61
C ILE A 428 25.86 -4.64 3.75
N GLY A 429 24.97 -5.40 4.37
CA GLY A 429 24.20 -6.48 3.72
C GLY A 429 22.75 -6.13 3.41
N ARG A 430 22.23 -5.03 3.97
CA ARG A 430 20.86 -4.56 3.77
C ARG A 430 20.83 -3.04 3.70
N PHE A 431 19.88 -2.49 2.97
CA PHE A 431 19.67 -1.05 2.90
C PHE A 431 18.27 -0.69 3.36
N SER A 432 18.07 0.53 3.88
CA SER A 432 16.76 1.01 4.27
C SER A 432 16.31 2.25 3.52
N ILE A 433 15.00 2.31 3.25
CA ILE A 433 14.33 3.43 2.58
C ILE A 433 13.14 3.86 3.44
N GLY A 434 13.04 5.16 3.70
CA GLY A 434 11.91 5.77 4.37
C GLY A 434 10.66 5.74 3.49
N TRP A 435 9.51 5.40 4.07
CA TRP A 435 8.24 5.39 3.35
C TRP A 435 7.85 6.77 2.81
N ARG A 436 8.36 7.84 3.42
CA ARG A 436 8.10 9.22 3.01
C ARG A 436 9.05 9.74 1.93
N THR A 437 10.03 8.95 1.53
CA THR A 437 11.05 9.36 0.56
C THR A 437 10.41 9.62 -0.81
N PRO A 438 10.68 10.78 -1.43
CA PRO A 438 10.25 11.06 -2.79
C PRO A 438 10.70 9.96 -3.75
N ASP A 439 9.86 9.61 -4.71
CA ASP A 439 10.15 8.59 -5.72
C ASP A 439 10.59 7.23 -5.12
N ARG A 440 10.18 6.91 -3.88
CA ARG A 440 10.51 5.62 -3.22
C ARG A 440 10.25 4.40 -4.09
N HIS A 441 9.22 4.45 -4.94
CA HIS A 441 8.86 3.34 -5.81
C HIS A 441 9.95 3.06 -6.85
N LEU A 442 10.56 4.11 -7.39
CA LEU A 442 11.67 4.02 -8.34
C LEU A 442 12.94 3.55 -7.64
N LEU A 443 13.26 4.11 -6.47
CA LEU A 443 14.40 3.70 -5.65
C LEU A 443 14.29 2.21 -5.28
N PHE A 444 13.13 1.78 -4.79
CA PHE A 444 12.87 0.38 -4.46
C PHE A 444 12.93 -0.55 -5.67
N GLU A 445 12.34 -0.16 -6.81
CA GLU A 445 12.38 -0.93 -8.05
C GLU A 445 13.82 -1.18 -8.52
N HIS A 446 14.67 -0.15 -8.54
CA HIS A 446 16.07 -0.30 -8.93
C HIS A 446 16.85 -1.19 -7.94
N MET A 447 16.64 -1.01 -6.64
CA MET A 447 17.32 -1.83 -5.64
C MET A 447 16.94 -3.31 -5.73
N ASP A 448 15.67 -3.60 -5.99
CA ASP A 448 15.18 -4.97 -6.23
C ASP A 448 15.78 -5.56 -7.52
N GLN A 449 15.84 -4.79 -8.61
CA GLN A 449 16.48 -5.21 -9.87
C GLN A 449 17.98 -5.49 -9.71
N TRP A 450 18.68 -4.74 -8.86
CA TRP A 450 20.09 -4.96 -8.53
C TRP A 450 20.31 -6.07 -7.49
N GLY A 451 19.24 -6.67 -6.96
CA GLY A 451 19.32 -7.79 -6.01
C GLY A 451 19.66 -7.39 -4.58
N TYR A 452 19.47 -6.12 -4.19
CA TYR A 452 19.72 -5.66 -2.83
C TYR A 452 18.55 -5.98 -1.90
N GLU A 453 18.86 -6.41 -0.67
CA GLU A 453 17.84 -6.53 0.37
C GLU A 453 17.44 -5.14 0.90
N VAL A 454 16.12 -4.89 0.98
CA VAL A 454 15.57 -3.60 1.40
C VAL A 454 14.69 -3.74 2.64
N ASN A 455 14.89 -2.84 3.61
CA ASN A 455 13.97 -2.55 4.70
C ASN A 455 13.19 -1.26 4.42
N LEU A 456 11.87 -1.30 4.52
CA LEU A 456 11.08 -0.06 4.55
C LEU A 456 10.85 0.37 6.01
N TYR A 457 10.92 1.66 6.28
CA TYR A 457 10.67 2.23 7.62
C TYR A 457 9.82 3.51 7.53
N ASP A 458 9.52 4.14 8.68
CA ASP A 458 8.74 5.39 8.75
C ASP A 458 7.31 5.28 8.20
N VAL A 459 6.72 4.10 8.37
CA VAL A 459 5.36 3.79 7.92
C VAL A 459 4.34 4.27 8.96
N PRO A 460 3.45 5.21 8.61
CA PRO A 460 2.68 5.97 9.62
C PRO A 460 1.44 5.28 10.16
N ASP A 461 0.81 4.38 9.39
CA ASP A 461 -0.48 3.79 9.73
C ASP A 461 -0.65 2.41 9.10
N LEU A 462 -1.70 1.70 9.52
CA LEU A 462 -1.97 0.33 9.07
C LEU A 462 -2.17 0.25 7.55
N GLU A 463 -2.85 1.21 6.93
CA GLU A 463 -3.07 1.17 5.49
C GLU A 463 -1.75 1.32 4.72
N SER A 464 -0.90 2.27 5.14
CA SER A 464 0.45 2.45 4.61
C SER A 464 1.33 1.22 4.85
N PHE A 465 1.18 0.55 5.99
CA PHE A 465 1.87 -0.70 6.31
C PHE A 465 1.49 -1.84 5.38
N LEU A 466 0.19 -2.02 5.12
CA LEU A 466 -0.29 -3.03 4.16
C LEU A 466 0.24 -2.74 2.75
N ARG A 467 0.22 -1.48 2.32
CA ARG A 467 0.77 -1.06 1.02
C ARG A 467 2.27 -1.33 0.91
N ALA A 468 3.03 -1.00 1.95
CA ALA A 468 4.46 -1.26 2.01
C ALA A 468 4.76 -2.76 1.99
N ALA A 469 4.00 -3.56 2.74
CA ALA A 469 4.13 -5.02 2.75
C ALA A 469 3.90 -5.65 1.36
N LEU A 470 2.96 -5.13 0.57
CA LEU A 470 2.67 -5.61 -0.79
C LEU A 470 3.76 -5.31 -1.82
N MET A 471 4.68 -4.40 -1.51
CA MET A 471 5.91 -4.19 -2.30
C MET A 471 6.92 -5.34 -2.10
N LEU A 472 6.71 -6.19 -1.09
CA LEU A 472 7.56 -7.30 -0.67
C LEU A 472 9.00 -6.89 -0.35
N PRO A 473 9.23 -5.89 0.52
CA PRO A 473 10.57 -5.65 1.04
C PRO A 473 11.05 -6.88 1.83
N ARG A 474 12.36 -6.98 2.05
CA ARG A 474 12.93 -8.02 2.92
C ARG A 474 12.42 -7.87 4.35
N SER A 475 12.25 -6.63 4.79
CA SER A 475 11.75 -6.31 6.12
C SER A 475 10.98 -4.97 6.16
N LEU A 476 10.16 -4.81 7.21
CA LEU A 476 9.33 -3.64 7.44
C LEU A 476 9.44 -3.21 8.91
N THR A 477 9.92 -1.99 9.13
CA THR A 477 10.00 -1.37 10.46
C THR A 477 8.83 -0.41 10.65
N ALA A 478 8.06 -0.59 11.72
CA ALA A 478 6.92 0.26 12.04
C ALA A 478 6.70 0.32 13.55
N ASP A 479 5.95 1.33 14.01
CA ASP A 479 5.62 1.47 15.43
C ASP A 479 4.65 0.40 15.94
N PHE A 480 4.01 -0.37 15.05
CA PHE A 480 2.93 -1.30 15.38
C PHE A 480 1.88 -0.65 16.29
N ASN A 481 1.48 0.57 15.93
CA ASN A 481 0.35 1.23 16.54
C ASN A 481 -0.92 0.99 15.70
N PHE A 482 -1.37 -0.27 15.69
CA PHE A 482 -2.48 -0.75 14.85
C PHE A 482 -3.61 -1.31 15.74
N PRO A 483 -4.51 -0.46 16.25
CA PRO A 483 -5.61 -0.92 17.12
C PRO A 483 -6.53 -1.96 16.47
N ALA A 484 -6.66 -1.94 15.14
CA ALA A 484 -7.41 -2.95 14.39
C ALA A 484 -6.82 -4.37 14.54
N TRP A 485 -5.54 -4.48 14.87
CA TRP A 485 -4.82 -5.72 15.18
C TRP A 485 -4.46 -5.83 16.67
N GLN A 486 -5.05 -4.97 17.51
CA GLN A 486 -4.78 -4.92 18.95
C GLN A 486 -3.32 -4.60 19.31
N TYR A 487 -2.60 -3.91 18.42
CA TYR A 487 -1.27 -3.40 18.71
C TYR A 487 -1.32 -1.93 19.11
N TYR A 488 -0.63 -1.61 20.21
CA TYR A 488 -0.60 -0.29 20.85
C TYR A 488 0.84 0.16 21.09
N GLY A 489 1.69 0.03 20.06
CA GLY A 489 3.07 0.50 20.15
C GLY A 489 3.16 2.02 20.37
N ARG A 490 4.23 2.43 21.06
CA ARG A 490 4.40 3.81 21.54
C ARG A 490 5.33 4.68 20.69
N GLY A 491 6.00 4.08 19.71
CA GLY A 491 7.05 4.72 18.90
C GLY A 491 8.37 4.89 19.65
N SER A 492 9.30 5.66 19.07
CA SER A 492 10.67 5.86 19.59
C SER A 492 10.76 6.78 20.81
N GLY A 493 9.71 7.53 21.13
CA GLY A 493 9.72 8.51 22.23
C GLY A 493 10.36 9.85 21.87
N GLN A 494 10.48 10.17 20.57
CA GLN A 494 11.07 11.41 20.06
C GLN A 494 10.46 12.64 20.76
N GLU A 495 11.32 13.58 21.19
CA GLU A 495 10.95 14.78 21.96
C GLU A 495 10.25 14.47 23.31
N HIS A 496 10.46 13.28 23.87
CA HIS A 496 9.71 12.70 25.00
C HIS A 496 8.20 12.48 24.72
N ALA A 497 7.79 12.53 23.45
CA ALA A 497 6.41 12.25 23.06
C ALA A 497 6.23 10.73 22.89
N TYR A 498 5.35 10.16 23.73
CA TYR A 498 4.87 8.79 23.55
C TYR A 498 3.41 8.84 23.15
N HIS A 499 2.99 7.94 22.26
CA HIS A 499 1.56 7.68 22.06
C HIS A 499 0.99 7.05 23.34
N ASP A 500 0.06 7.76 24.00
CA ASP A 500 -0.55 7.30 25.24
C ASP A 500 -1.97 6.78 24.98
N TYR A 501 -2.19 5.50 25.27
CA TYR A 501 -3.51 4.86 25.19
C TYR A 501 -4.10 4.76 26.59
N ARG A 502 -5.03 5.65 26.93
CA ARG A 502 -5.96 5.39 28.03
C ARG A 502 -6.94 4.32 27.55
N LEU A 503 -6.72 3.08 27.95
CA LEU A 503 -7.77 2.06 27.92
C LEU A 503 -8.93 2.57 28.78
N TYR A 504 -9.92 3.18 28.15
CA TYR A 504 -11.24 3.31 28.75
C TYR A 504 -11.81 1.89 28.78
N LEU A 505 -11.52 1.18 29.87
CA LEU A 505 -12.35 0.08 30.31
C LEU A 505 -13.71 0.71 30.66
N GLU A 506 -14.61 0.77 29.69
CA GLU A 506 -16.04 0.81 30.00
C GLU A 506 -16.35 -0.55 30.64
N ILE A 507 -16.23 -0.57 31.97
CA ILE A 507 -16.82 -1.61 32.80
C ILE A 507 -18.32 -1.44 32.61
N ALA A 508 -18.93 -2.44 31.97
CA ALA A 508 -20.38 -2.59 31.85
C ALA A 508 -21.07 -2.66 33.22
#